data_AF-A0A382SFL4-F1
#
_entry.id   AF-A0A382SFL4-F1
#
_cell.length_a   1.000
_cell.length_b   1.000
_cell.length_c   1.000
_cell.angle_alpha   90.00
_cell.angle_beta   90.00
_cell.angle_gamma   90.00
#
_symmetry.space_group_name_H-M   'P 1'
#
loop_
_entity.id
_entity.type
_entity.pdbx_description
1 polymer ?
#
loop_
_entity_poly.entity_id
_entity_poly.type
_entity_poly.pdbx_seq_one_letter_code
_entity_poly.pdbx_strand_id
1 'polypeptide(L)'
;MAERKTAGQAADFAKGFALAMNCLSRTILFSGLISAFSLGQISPTQVGAANRQPPNVVVIFIDDMGYADIGPFGAKAYPTPHLDRMAREGRKFTDFYVTQAVCSASRAGLLTGCYNVRVGIFGALGPGARHGINASEMTLAEVCKQKDYATAIYGKWHLGHHKQFLPMQHGFDDYFGLPYSNDMWPYHPGVLHLPMEQRLKRWPHLPL
;
A
#
# COMPACT_ATOMS: atom_id res chain seq x y z
N MET A 1 -15.60 -38.15 -22.16
CA MET A 1 -15.83 -38.84 -20.88
C MET A 1 -15.99 -37.76 -19.82
N ALA A 2 -17.22 -37.58 -19.33
CA ALA A 2 -17.74 -36.77 -18.19
C ALA A 2 -17.03 -35.45 -17.81
N GLU A 3 -17.59 -34.27 -18.07
CA GLU A 3 -18.69 -33.57 -17.35
C GLU A 3 -18.42 -33.08 -15.91
N ARG A 4 -18.53 -31.74 -15.76
CA ARG A 4 -19.20 -30.97 -14.70
C ARG A 4 -18.84 -31.23 -13.23
N LYS A 5 -18.13 -30.26 -12.62
CA LYS A 5 -18.33 -29.86 -11.21
C LYS A 5 -18.24 -28.34 -11.05
N THR A 6 -19.37 -27.67 -11.28
CA THR A 6 -19.70 -26.36 -10.74
C THR A 6 -20.86 -26.51 -9.77
N ALA A 7 -20.92 -25.62 -8.77
CA ALA A 7 -22.07 -25.39 -7.88
C ALA A 7 -22.29 -26.45 -6.77
N GLY A 8 -21.57 -26.30 -5.65
CA GLY A 8 -21.84 -27.10 -4.45
C GLY A 8 -21.32 -26.57 -3.11
N GLN A 9 -20.69 -25.39 -3.06
CA GLN A 9 -20.05 -24.89 -1.82
C GLN A 9 -20.58 -23.53 -1.32
N ALA A 10 -21.65 -23.00 -1.90
CA ALA A 10 -22.23 -21.70 -1.49
C ALA A 10 -23.58 -21.81 -0.76
N ALA A 11 -24.10 -23.02 -0.50
CA ALA A 11 -25.44 -23.23 0.05
C ALA A 11 -25.50 -23.66 1.53
N ASP A 12 -24.36 -23.92 2.18
CA ASP A 12 -24.32 -24.49 3.54
C ASP A 12 -23.97 -23.49 4.67
N PHE A 13 -23.72 -22.21 4.37
CA PHE A 13 -23.41 -21.22 5.40
C PHE A 13 -24.62 -20.41 5.90
N ALA A 14 -25.78 -20.51 5.23
CA ALA A 14 -26.97 -19.72 5.54
C ALA A 14 -28.04 -20.46 6.37
N LYS A 15 -27.81 -21.74 6.76
CA LYS A 15 -28.80 -22.55 7.49
C LYS A 15 -28.54 -22.68 9.00
N GLY A 16 -27.52 -22.00 9.54
CA GLY A 16 -27.12 -22.10 10.95
C GLY A 16 -27.76 -21.08 11.92
N PHE A 17 -28.58 -20.13 11.46
CA PHE A 17 -28.98 -18.98 12.29
C PHE A 17 -30.47 -18.92 12.69
N ALA A 18 -31.27 -19.94 12.36
CA ALA A 18 -32.74 -19.88 12.52
C ALA A 18 -33.34 -20.96 13.44
N LEU A 19 -32.57 -21.55 14.36
CA LEU A 19 -33.09 -22.59 15.26
C LEU A 19 -32.61 -22.42 16.71
N ALA A 20 -32.89 -21.26 17.30
CA ALA A 20 -32.68 -21.04 18.73
C ALA A 20 -33.73 -20.10 19.36
N MET A 21 -34.91 -20.00 18.77
CA MET A 21 -36.02 -19.24 19.35
C MET A 21 -37.34 -19.96 19.07
N ASN A 22 -37.69 -20.89 19.95
CA ASN A 22 -39.05 -21.25 20.33
C ASN A 22 -39.01 -22.59 21.08
N CYS A 23 -38.82 -22.54 22.40
CA CYS A 23 -39.28 -23.63 23.24
C CYS A 23 -39.47 -23.17 24.69
N LEU A 24 -40.68 -23.42 25.18
CA LEU A 24 -41.12 -23.43 26.58
C LEU A 24 -41.34 -22.09 27.29
N SER A 25 -42.54 -21.57 27.02
CA SER A 25 -43.46 -21.10 28.06
C SER A 25 -43.49 -22.07 29.26
N ARG A 26 -43.00 -21.63 30.42
CA ARG A 26 -43.35 -22.20 31.74
C ARG A 26 -43.50 -21.07 32.76
N THR A 27 -44.77 -20.84 33.11
CA THR A 27 -45.24 -20.02 34.22
C THR A 27 -44.63 -20.54 35.53
N ILE A 28 -43.86 -19.70 36.22
CA ILE A 28 -43.50 -19.90 37.62
C ILE A 28 -43.94 -18.65 38.39
N LEU A 29 -44.97 -18.82 39.21
CA LEU A 29 -45.40 -17.88 40.24
C LEU A 29 -44.37 -17.91 41.37
N PHE A 30 -43.50 -16.90 41.44
CA PHE A 30 -42.73 -16.59 42.64
C PHE A 30 -43.25 -15.29 43.25
N SER A 31 -44.00 -15.42 44.34
CA SER A 31 -44.23 -14.34 45.29
C SER A 31 -42.93 -14.10 46.06
N GLY A 32 -42.19 -13.04 45.69
CA GLY A 32 -40.99 -12.61 46.40
C GLY A 32 -41.00 -11.09 46.52
N LEU A 33 -40.87 -10.60 47.76
CA LEU A 33 -40.80 -9.18 48.10
C LEU A 33 -39.83 -8.42 47.18
N ILE A 34 -40.37 -7.47 46.40
CA ILE A 34 -39.58 -6.52 45.63
C ILE A 34 -39.17 -5.40 46.59
N SER A 35 -37.99 -5.52 47.21
CA SER A 35 -37.31 -4.37 47.77
C SER A 35 -36.96 -3.43 46.63
N ALA A 36 -37.56 -2.24 46.64
CA ALA A 36 -37.31 -1.17 45.69
C ALA A 36 -35.88 -0.64 45.87
N PHE A 37 -34.91 -1.30 45.26
CA PHE A 37 -33.58 -0.74 45.04
C PHE A 37 -33.70 0.17 43.82
N SER A 38 -33.79 1.48 44.05
CA SER A 38 -33.75 2.48 42.98
C SER A 38 -32.42 2.37 42.24
N LEU A 39 -32.42 1.58 41.17
CA LEU A 39 -31.40 1.58 40.13
C LEU A 39 -31.36 2.99 39.55
N GLY A 40 -30.39 3.79 40.02
CA GLY A 40 -30.05 5.06 39.39
C GLY A 40 -29.82 4.81 37.90
N GLN A 41 -30.64 5.44 37.07
CA GLN A 41 -30.52 5.35 35.63
C GLN A 41 -29.19 5.97 35.21
N ILE A 42 -28.17 5.13 35.02
CA ILE A 42 -26.94 5.50 34.33
C ILE A 42 -27.34 5.68 32.87
N SER A 43 -27.70 6.90 32.50
CA SER A 43 -27.89 7.27 31.10
C SER A 43 -26.56 7.00 30.39
N PRO A 44 -26.51 6.16 29.34
CA PRO A 44 -25.30 5.99 28.57
C PRO A 44 -24.93 7.34 27.98
N THR A 45 -23.82 7.91 28.44
CA THR A 45 -23.23 9.10 27.83
C THR A 45 -22.92 8.74 26.39
N GLN A 46 -23.75 9.22 25.46
CA GLN A 46 -23.43 9.13 24.04
C GLN A 46 -22.20 10.00 23.81
N VAL A 47 -21.03 9.36 23.85
CA VAL A 47 -19.82 9.91 23.24
C VAL A 47 -20.13 10.00 21.76
N GLY A 48 -20.57 11.18 21.33
CA GLY A 48 -20.78 11.46 19.91
C GLY A 48 -19.53 11.03 19.17
N ALA A 49 -19.68 10.06 18.26
CA ALA A 49 -18.62 9.69 17.34
C ALA A 49 -18.31 10.94 16.54
N ALA A 50 -17.28 11.70 16.96
CA ALA A 50 -16.78 12.81 16.19
C ALA A 50 -16.49 12.24 14.80
N ASN A 51 -17.18 12.78 13.80
CA ASN A 51 -17.02 12.44 12.40
C ASN A 51 -15.62 12.91 11.95
N ARG A 52 -14.60 12.22 12.46
CA ARG A 52 -13.20 12.52 12.22
C ARG A 52 -12.89 11.97 10.85
N GLN A 53 -12.83 12.88 9.88
CA GLN A 53 -12.28 12.60 8.57
C GLN A 53 -10.93 11.89 8.75
N PRO A 54 -10.66 10.85 7.95
CA PRO A 54 -9.41 10.14 8.06
C PRO A 54 -8.24 11.09 7.71
N PRO A 55 -7.03 10.88 8.27
CA PRO A 55 -5.91 11.79 8.07
C PRO A 55 -5.39 11.76 6.65
N ASN A 56 -4.81 12.85 6.16
CA ASN A 56 -4.06 12.81 4.90
C ASN A 56 -2.81 11.95 5.05
N VAL A 57 -2.57 11.05 4.10
CA VAL A 57 -1.39 10.18 4.07
C VAL A 57 -0.45 10.65 2.96
N VAL A 58 0.76 11.04 3.32
CA VAL A 58 1.80 11.46 2.38
C VAL A 58 3.03 10.57 2.56
N VAL A 59 3.40 9.85 1.50
CA VAL A 59 4.58 8.98 1.49
C VAL A 59 5.66 9.61 0.63
N ILE A 60 6.79 9.96 1.24
CA ILE A 60 7.99 10.44 0.53
C ILE A 60 8.95 9.26 0.40
N PHE A 61 9.15 8.78 -0.82
CA PHE A 61 9.98 7.61 -1.09
C PHE A 61 11.20 7.96 -1.93
N ILE A 62 12.33 8.12 -1.26
CA ILE A 62 13.58 8.62 -1.83
C ILE A 62 14.33 7.49 -2.55
N ASP A 63 14.91 7.80 -3.69
CA ASP A 63 15.67 6.87 -4.54
C ASP A 63 17.16 6.93 -4.17
N ASP A 64 17.78 5.78 -3.96
CA ASP A 64 19.22 5.59 -3.71
C ASP A 64 19.82 6.42 -2.54
N MET A 65 19.01 6.71 -1.52
CA MET A 65 19.47 7.33 -0.27
C MET A 65 19.95 6.27 0.73
N GLY A 66 21.20 6.40 1.18
CA GLY A 66 21.80 5.62 2.24
C GLY A 66 21.40 6.09 3.64
N TYR A 67 21.64 5.24 4.64
CA TYR A 67 21.27 5.49 6.03
C TYR A 67 21.85 6.80 6.59
N ALA A 68 23.13 7.06 6.32
CA ALA A 68 23.87 8.20 6.86
C ALA A 68 23.90 9.43 5.93
N ASP A 69 23.02 9.48 4.92
CA ASP A 69 22.98 10.59 3.95
C ASP A 69 22.21 11.82 4.44
N ILE A 70 21.59 11.78 5.63
CA ILE A 70 20.88 12.94 6.18
C ILE A 70 21.34 13.26 7.60
N GLY A 71 21.23 14.54 7.97
CA GLY A 71 21.69 15.09 9.26
C GLY A 71 21.24 14.27 10.48
N PRO A 72 19.98 13.82 10.59
CA PRO A 72 19.50 13.04 11.73
C PRO A 72 20.21 11.69 11.95
N PHE A 73 20.89 11.19 10.92
CA PHE A 73 21.62 9.92 10.91
C PHE A 73 23.13 10.08 10.71
N GLY A 74 23.65 11.32 10.75
CA GLY A 74 25.09 11.59 10.83
C GLY A 74 25.75 12.24 9.61
N ALA A 75 24.98 12.67 8.60
CA ALA A 75 25.56 13.41 7.48
C ALA A 75 26.21 14.73 7.94
N LYS A 76 27.41 15.00 7.43
CA LYS A 76 28.18 16.23 7.71
C LYS A 76 28.58 17.03 6.47
N ALA A 77 28.49 16.42 5.29
CA ALA A 77 28.98 17.01 4.05
C ALA A 77 28.05 18.10 3.48
N TYR A 78 26.77 18.07 3.84
CA TYR A 78 25.76 19.00 3.33
C TYR A 78 24.60 19.14 4.34
N PRO A 79 23.91 20.30 4.35
CA PRO A 79 22.80 20.54 5.27
C PRO A 79 21.49 19.92 4.77
N THR A 80 20.68 19.35 5.68
CA THR A 80 19.35 18.79 5.39
C THR A 80 18.26 19.41 6.28
N PRO A 81 18.13 20.75 6.36
CA PRO A 81 17.45 21.44 7.45
C PRO A 81 15.97 21.05 7.61
N HIS A 82 15.27 20.74 6.51
CA HIS A 82 13.88 20.30 6.55
C HIS A 82 13.72 18.87 7.08
N LEU A 83 14.64 17.96 6.73
CA LEU A 83 14.65 16.60 7.27
C LEU A 83 15.09 16.61 8.74
N ASP A 84 16.05 17.47 9.08
CA ASP A 84 16.49 17.68 10.47
C ASP A 84 15.31 18.13 11.33
N ARG A 85 14.54 19.10 10.84
CA ARG A 85 13.31 19.58 11.48
C ARG A 85 12.26 18.48 11.60
N MET A 86 11.98 17.75 10.51
CA MET A 86 11.02 16.65 10.50
C MET A 86 11.37 15.57 11.53
N ALA A 87 12.65 15.25 11.66
CA ALA A 87 13.14 14.24 12.57
C ALA A 87 13.10 14.70 14.05
N ARG A 88 13.18 16.01 14.30
CA ARG A 88 13.02 16.62 15.63
C ARG A 88 11.55 16.76 16.05
N GLU A 89 10.66 17.06 15.10
CA GLU A 89 9.23 17.26 15.34
C GLU A 89 8.42 15.95 15.25
N GLY A 90 9.03 14.88 14.72
CA GLY A 90 8.38 13.60 14.48
C GLY A 90 9.08 12.42 15.16
N ARG A 91 8.99 11.26 14.51
CA ARG A 91 9.61 10.01 14.96
C ARG A 91 10.71 9.58 14.00
N LYS A 92 11.81 9.08 14.57
CA LYS A 92 12.92 8.46 13.85
C LYS A 92 12.94 6.97 14.10
N PHE A 93 13.33 6.21 13.09
CA PHE A 93 13.58 4.78 13.19
C PHE A 93 15.06 4.55 12.88
N THR A 94 15.79 3.93 13.80
CA THR A 94 17.20 3.51 13.60
C THR A 94 17.27 2.16 12.88
N ASP A 95 16.18 1.40 12.92
CA ASP A 95 16.05 0.05 12.40
C ASP A 95 14.82 0.00 11.49
N PHE A 96 14.97 0.50 10.26
CA PHE A 96 13.95 0.47 9.22
C PHE A 96 14.52 -0.23 7.98
N TYR A 97 13.79 -1.22 7.47
CA TYR A 97 14.27 -2.10 6.40
C TYR A 97 13.28 -2.14 5.24
N VAL A 98 13.82 -2.40 4.05
CA VAL A 98 13.04 -2.64 2.83
C VAL A 98 13.16 -4.10 2.41
N THR A 99 12.21 -4.57 1.60
CA THR A 99 12.17 -5.96 1.13
C THR A 99 13.42 -6.36 0.33
N GLN A 100 13.99 -5.42 -0.42
CA GLN A 100 15.24 -5.61 -1.15
C GLN A 100 15.89 -4.24 -1.40
N ALA A 101 17.22 -4.16 -1.33
CA ALA A 101 18.00 -2.93 -1.60
C ALA A 101 18.08 -2.59 -3.10
N VAL A 102 16.95 -2.66 -3.83
CA VAL A 102 16.84 -2.35 -5.26
C VAL A 102 15.47 -1.70 -5.56
N CYS A 103 15.44 -0.73 -6.48
CA CYS A 103 14.30 0.16 -6.72
C CYS A 103 12.94 -0.56 -6.92
N SER A 104 12.76 -1.39 -7.95
CA SER A 104 11.44 -1.98 -8.25
C SER A 104 10.98 -2.94 -7.17
N ALA A 105 11.87 -3.81 -6.70
CA ALA A 105 11.57 -4.73 -5.62
C ALA A 105 11.16 -4.02 -4.32
N SER A 106 11.86 -2.95 -3.94
CA SER A 106 11.53 -2.12 -2.77
C SER A 106 10.17 -1.42 -2.93
N ARG A 107 9.91 -0.82 -4.10
CA ARG A 107 8.62 -0.16 -4.42
C ARG A 107 7.45 -1.15 -4.42
N ALA A 108 7.67 -2.37 -4.91
CA ALA A 108 6.67 -3.43 -4.86
C ALA A 108 6.30 -3.74 -3.40
N GLY A 109 7.31 -3.90 -2.54
CA GLY A 109 7.10 -4.13 -1.11
C GLY A 109 6.32 -3.01 -0.43
N LEU A 110 6.68 -1.75 -0.72
CA LEU A 110 5.98 -0.58 -0.19
C LEU A 110 4.50 -0.55 -0.59
N LEU A 111 4.21 -0.77 -1.88
CA LEU A 111 2.85 -0.58 -2.39
C LEU A 111 1.94 -1.77 -2.10
N THR A 112 2.44 -3.01 -2.12
CA THR A 112 1.59 -4.19 -1.92
C THR A 112 1.64 -4.75 -0.49
N GLY A 113 2.54 -4.23 0.36
CA GLY A 113 2.78 -4.77 1.70
C GLY A 113 3.31 -6.22 1.71
N CYS A 114 3.86 -6.69 0.58
CA CYS A 114 4.28 -8.07 0.39
C CYS A 114 5.74 -8.17 0.01
N TYR A 115 6.39 -9.31 0.31
CA TYR A 115 7.72 -9.57 -0.23
C TYR A 115 7.71 -9.54 -1.76
N ASN A 116 8.68 -8.86 -2.35
CA ASN A 116 8.79 -8.66 -3.79
C ASN A 116 8.82 -9.98 -4.58
N VAL A 117 9.38 -11.04 -3.98
CA VAL A 117 9.41 -12.39 -4.55
C VAL A 117 8.01 -13.01 -4.68
N ARG A 118 7.08 -12.71 -3.75
CA ARG A 118 5.68 -13.18 -3.81
C ARG A 118 4.96 -12.58 -5.01
N VAL A 119 5.20 -11.29 -5.26
CA VAL A 119 4.54 -10.52 -6.33
C VAL A 119 5.29 -10.56 -7.66
N GLY A 120 6.36 -11.37 -7.75
CA GLY A 120 7.09 -11.62 -9.00
C GLY A 120 7.99 -10.48 -9.48
N ILE A 121 8.38 -9.55 -8.58
CA ILE A 121 9.26 -8.42 -8.92
C ILE A 121 10.67 -8.69 -8.39
N PHE A 122 11.62 -8.87 -9.31
CA PHE A 122 13.01 -9.16 -8.98
C PHE A 122 13.93 -8.05 -9.49
N GLY A 123 14.68 -7.42 -8.57
CA GLY A 123 15.63 -6.37 -8.93
C GLY A 123 14.96 -5.08 -9.42
N ALA A 124 15.53 -4.47 -10.46
CA ALA A 124 15.07 -3.22 -11.07
C ALA A 124 14.57 -3.48 -12.50
N LEU A 125 13.35 -3.03 -12.79
CA LEU A 125 12.71 -3.25 -14.08
C LEU A 125 13.22 -2.27 -15.13
N GLY A 126 14.05 -2.78 -16.02
CA GLY A 126 14.54 -2.02 -17.17
C GLY A 126 13.47 -1.71 -18.23
N PRO A 127 13.80 -0.85 -19.21
CA PRO A 127 12.90 -0.49 -20.31
C PRO A 127 12.58 -1.64 -21.27
N GLY A 128 13.36 -2.73 -21.24
CA GLY A 128 13.04 -3.96 -21.97
C GLY A 128 12.11 -4.92 -21.22
N ALA A 129 11.72 -4.61 -19.98
CA ALA A 129 10.94 -5.51 -19.14
C ALA A 129 9.50 -5.66 -19.66
N ARG A 130 9.08 -6.90 -19.92
CA ARG A 130 7.72 -7.22 -20.42
C ARG A 130 6.71 -7.50 -19.31
N HIS A 131 7.16 -7.55 -18.06
CA HIS A 131 6.33 -7.73 -16.87
C HIS A 131 6.34 -6.47 -16.00
N GLY A 132 5.40 -6.42 -15.06
CA GLY A 132 5.27 -5.39 -14.05
C GLY A 132 4.42 -5.91 -12.90
N ILE A 133 3.93 -4.99 -12.06
CA ILE A 133 2.98 -5.32 -10.99
C ILE A 133 1.74 -6.01 -11.59
N ASN A 134 1.32 -7.11 -10.96
CA ASN A 134 0.15 -7.84 -11.43
C ASN A 134 -1.14 -7.09 -11.04
N ALA A 135 -2.13 -7.06 -11.93
CA ALA A 135 -3.44 -6.46 -11.67
C ALA A 135 -4.22 -7.12 -10.52
N SER A 136 -3.86 -8.34 -10.12
CA SER A 136 -4.45 -8.99 -8.94
C SER A 136 -3.85 -8.53 -7.61
N GLU A 137 -2.74 -7.77 -7.62
CA GLU A 137 -2.14 -7.25 -6.39
C GLU A 137 -2.87 -6.00 -5.92
N MET A 138 -3.27 -6.00 -4.65
CA MET A 138 -3.87 -4.83 -4.03
C MET A 138 -2.77 -3.87 -3.56
N THR A 139 -2.81 -2.66 -4.08
CA THR A 139 -1.88 -1.58 -3.73
C THR A 139 -2.39 -0.71 -2.59
N LEU A 140 -1.48 0.01 -1.95
CA LEU A 140 -1.79 1.01 -0.93
C LEU A 140 -2.81 2.05 -1.44
N ALA A 141 -2.71 2.45 -2.71
CA ALA A 141 -3.65 3.39 -3.32
C ALA A 141 -5.06 2.81 -3.43
N GLU A 142 -5.20 1.53 -3.82
CA GLU A 142 -6.50 0.85 -3.87
C GLU A 142 -7.10 0.65 -2.48
N VAL A 143 -6.27 0.36 -1.47
CA VAL A 143 -6.72 0.31 -0.06
C VAL A 143 -7.22 1.69 0.39
N CYS A 144 -6.49 2.77 0.08
CA CYS A 144 -6.91 4.12 0.40
C CYS A 144 -8.22 4.51 -0.32
N LYS A 145 -8.40 4.11 -1.59
CA LYS A 145 -9.64 4.35 -2.34
C LYS A 145 -10.87 3.71 -1.71
N GLN A 146 -10.75 2.57 -1.03
CA GLN A 146 -11.86 1.97 -0.27
C GLN A 146 -12.34 2.83 0.91
N LYS A 147 -11.58 3.88 1.25
CA LYS A 147 -11.88 4.87 2.28
C LYS A 147 -12.07 6.28 1.71
N ASP A 148 -12.42 6.38 0.43
CA ASP A 148 -12.75 7.62 -0.28
C ASP A 148 -11.60 8.64 -0.34
N TYR A 149 -10.35 8.17 -0.29
CA TYR A 149 -9.19 9.03 -0.55
C TYR A 149 -9.06 9.33 -2.04
N ALA A 150 -8.77 10.60 -2.36
CA ALA A 150 -8.14 10.95 -3.63
C ALA A 150 -6.66 10.53 -3.59
N THR A 151 -6.18 9.89 -4.65
CA THR A 151 -4.82 9.31 -4.69
C THR A 151 -4.00 9.88 -5.84
N ALA A 152 -2.76 10.25 -5.57
CA ALA A 152 -1.84 10.72 -6.60
C ALA A 152 -0.43 10.20 -6.36
N ILE A 153 0.33 10.05 -7.44
CA ILE A 153 1.75 9.69 -7.40
C ILE A 153 2.55 10.57 -8.35
N TYR A 154 3.67 11.09 -7.85
CA TYR A 154 4.53 11.97 -8.60
C TYR A 154 5.97 11.46 -8.60
N GLY A 155 6.61 11.44 -9.76
CA GLY A 155 7.96 10.96 -9.96
C GLY A 155 8.04 9.52 -10.46
N LYS A 156 8.96 8.74 -9.89
CA LYS A 156 9.37 7.44 -10.42
C LYS A 156 8.40 6.32 -10.00
N TRP A 157 7.83 5.62 -10.98
CA TRP A 157 6.96 4.46 -10.75
C TRP A 157 7.75 3.15 -10.59
N HIS A 158 8.43 2.72 -11.65
CA HIS A 158 9.35 1.58 -11.68
C HIS A 158 8.75 0.20 -11.35
N LEU A 159 7.45 0.00 -11.58
CA LEU A 159 6.77 -1.31 -11.47
C LEU A 159 6.21 -1.81 -12.80
N GLY A 160 6.83 -1.39 -13.90
CA GLY A 160 6.44 -1.76 -15.27
C GLY A 160 6.01 -0.54 -16.06
N HIS A 161 6.36 -0.52 -17.34
CA HIS A 161 6.19 0.66 -18.20
C HIS A 161 5.12 0.49 -19.27
N HIS A 162 4.65 -0.75 -19.49
CA HIS A 162 3.50 -0.99 -20.33
C HIS A 162 2.23 -0.46 -19.67
N LYS A 163 1.29 0.04 -20.47
CA LYS A 163 0.04 0.70 -20.02
C LYS A 163 -0.68 -0.05 -18.90
N GLN A 164 -0.76 -1.37 -18.97
CA GLN A 164 -1.45 -2.19 -17.97
C GLN A 164 -0.81 -2.17 -16.57
N PHE A 165 0.45 -1.75 -16.46
CA PHE A 165 1.22 -1.70 -15.21
C PHE A 165 1.36 -0.29 -14.66
N LEU A 166 0.87 0.76 -15.35
CA LEU A 166 1.08 2.14 -14.94
C LEU A 166 0.20 2.50 -13.71
N PRO A 167 0.55 3.53 -12.92
CA PRO A 167 -0.10 3.78 -11.63
C PRO A 167 -1.63 3.96 -11.70
N MET A 168 -2.13 4.54 -12.80
CA MET A 168 -3.55 4.76 -13.04
C MET A 168 -4.36 3.47 -13.13
N GLN A 169 -3.72 2.33 -13.42
CA GLN A 169 -4.34 1.00 -13.43
C GLN A 169 -4.32 0.34 -12.05
N HIS A 170 -3.61 0.94 -11.08
CA HIS A 170 -3.36 0.41 -9.73
C HIS A 170 -3.75 1.43 -8.67
N GLY A 171 -4.95 1.99 -8.81
CA GLY A 171 -5.59 2.79 -7.76
C GLY A 171 -5.18 4.25 -7.65
N PHE A 172 -4.25 4.77 -8.45
CA PHE A 172 -3.96 6.21 -8.47
C PHE A 172 -4.96 6.98 -9.36
N ASP A 173 -5.43 8.15 -8.92
CA ASP A 173 -6.29 9.06 -9.71
C ASP A 173 -5.47 10.04 -10.57
N ASP A 174 -4.26 10.37 -10.13
CA ASP A 174 -3.35 11.23 -10.88
C ASP A 174 -1.91 10.69 -10.87
N TYR A 175 -1.21 10.89 -11.98
CA TYR A 175 0.16 10.46 -12.18
C TYR A 175 0.94 11.43 -13.07
N PHE A 176 2.06 11.95 -12.55
CA PHE A 176 3.05 12.65 -13.35
C PHE A 176 4.47 12.18 -13.00
N GLY A 177 5.17 11.60 -13.98
CA GLY A 177 6.57 11.22 -13.83
C GLY A 177 6.99 10.08 -14.75
N LEU A 178 8.12 9.44 -14.42
CA LEU A 178 8.74 8.43 -15.27
C LEU A 178 8.32 7.00 -14.87
N PRO A 179 8.08 6.09 -15.83
CA PRO A 179 7.67 4.72 -15.54
C PRO A 179 8.82 3.84 -15.02
N TYR A 180 10.07 4.30 -15.14
CA TYR A 180 11.29 3.65 -14.63
C TYR A 180 12.35 4.69 -14.27
N SER A 181 13.53 4.25 -13.84
CA SER A 181 14.60 5.16 -13.40
C SER A 181 15.02 6.16 -14.51
N ASN A 182 15.30 7.40 -14.10
CA ASN A 182 15.80 8.47 -14.97
C ASN A 182 17.24 8.24 -15.48
N ASP A 183 17.97 7.30 -14.89
CA ASP A 183 19.30 6.87 -15.34
C ASP A 183 19.23 5.80 -16.46
N MET A 184 18.05 5.25 -16.78
CA MET A 184 17.87 4.24 -17.83
C MET A 184 17.65 4.87 -19.21
N TRP A 185 18.61 5.68 -19.66
CA TRP A 185 18.51 6.50 -20.88
C TRP A 185 19.82 6.52 -21.71
N PRO A 186 19.82 6.99 -22.97
CA PRO A 186 20.98 6.87 -23.87
C PRO A 186 22.21 7.67 -23.44
N TYR A 187 22.08 8.56 -22.46
CA TYR A 187 23.18 9.36 -21.92
C TYR A 187 23.64 8.88 -20.53
N HIS A 188 23.24 7.68 -20.13
CA HIS A 188 23.75 7.05 -18.91
C HIS A 188 25.28 6.94 -18.93
N PRO A 189 25.99 7.35 -17.85
CA PRO A 189 27.46 7.39 -17.81
C PRO A 189 28.14 6.09 -18.26
N GLY A 190 27.58 4.94 -17.86
CA GLY A 190 28.09 3.61 -18.19
C GLY A 190 28.01 3.22 -19.67
N VAL A 191 27.35 4.00 -20.55
CA VAL A 191 27.31 3.73 -22.00
C VAL A 191 27.77 4.93 -22.85
N LEU A 192 28.23 6.02 -22.22
CA LEU A 192 28.66 7.24 -22.92
C LEU A 192 29.84 7.02 -23.87
N HIS A 193 30.63 5.97 -23.66
CA HIS A 193 31.76 5.60 -24.52
C HIS A 193 31.34 4.89 -25.82
N LEU A 194 30.09 4.43 -25.93
CA LEU A 194 29.59 3.72 -27.11
C LEU A 194 29.01 4.69 -28.16
N PRO A 195 28.92 4.32 -29.44
CA PRO A 195 28.14 5.06 -30.45
C PRO A 195 26.64 5.10 -30.10
N MET A 196 25.93 6.17 -30.48
CA MET A 196 24.50 6.37 -30.14
C MET A 196 23.61 5.17 -30.50
N GLU A 197 23.80 4.59 -31.69
CA GLU A 197 23.05 3.42 -32.15
C GLU A 197 23.15 2.23 -31.18
N GLN A 198 24.32 2.03 -30.57
CA GLN A 198 24.52 0.95 -29.58
C GLN A 198 23.88 1.29 -28.23
N ARG A 199 23.88 2.57 -27.83
CA ARG A 199 23.24 3.02 -26.58
C ARG A 199 21.73 2.76 -26.63
N LEU A 200 21.11 3.09 -27.77
CA LEU A 200 19.68 2.91 -27.99
C LEU A 200 19.21 1.46 -27.94
N LYS A 201 20.10 0.48 -28.17
CA LYS A 201 19.79 -0.95 -28.01
C LYS A 201 19.50 -1.32 -26.56
N ARG A 202 20.13 -0.63 -25.59
CA ARG A 202 19.98 -0.89 -24.16
C ARG A 202 19.02 0.10 -23.50
N TRP A 203 19.15 1.37 -23.83
CA TRP A 203 18.42 2.45 -23.20
C TRP A 203 17.66 3.24 -24.27
N PRO A 204 16.33 3.12 -24.37
CA PRO A 204 15.54 3.98 -25.23
C PRO A 204 15.49 5.40 -24.64
N HIS A 205 14.98 6.34 -25.42
CA HIS A 205 14.63 7.66 -24.87
C HIS A 205 13.59 7.52 -23.76
N LEU A 206 13.70 8.39 -22.75
CA LEU A 206 12.73 8.43 -21.67
C LEU A 206 11.33 8.79 -22.23
N PRO A 207 10.27 8.11 -21.77
CA PRO A 207 8.90 8.36 -22.20
C PRO A 207 8.34 9.51 -21.36
N LEU A 208 8.80 10.73 -21.67
CA LEU A 208 8.28 11.99 -21.13
C LEU A 208 7.10 12.49 -21.95
#